data_AF-A0AAP4DKA6-F1
#
_entry.id   AF-A0AAP4DKA6-F1
#
_cell.length_a   1.000
_cell.length_b   1.000
_cell.length_c   1.000
_cell.angle_alpha   90.00
_cell.angle_beta   90.00
_cell.angle_gamma   90.00
#
_symmetry.space_group_name_H-M   'P 1'
#
loop_
_entity.id
_entity.type
_entity.pdbx_description
1 polymer ?
#
loop_
_entity_poly.entity_id
_entity_poly.type
_entity_poly.pdbx_seq_one_letter_code
_entity_poly.pdbx_strand_id
1 'polypeptide(L)' 'MQALYLEIKNLIISTLNLDDLTPDDIDINAPLFGDGLGLDSIDALALGLAVKNEHGIVLSAESEDMRQHFF' A
#
# COMPACT_ATOMS: atom_id res chain seq x y z
N MET A 1 0.71 2.37 17.46
CA MET A 1 1.02 1.40 16.38
C MET A 1 -0.22 0.68 15.86
N GLN A 2 -1.00 -0.02 16.70
CA GLN A 2 -2.20 -0.75 16.26
C GLN A 2 -3.25 0.13 15.56
N ALA A 3 -3.47 1.35 16.05
CA ALA A 3 -4.38 2.31 15.42
C ALA A 3 -3.96 2.69 13.99
N LEU A 4 -2.65 2.87 13.74
CA LEU A 4 -2.12 3.20 12.42
C LEU A 4 -2.27 2.02 11.46
N TYR A 5 -2.03 0.78 11.91
CA TYR A 5 -2.29 -0.39 11.07
C TYR A 5 -3.76 -0.50 10.68
N LEU A 6 -4.68 -0.26 11.62
CA LEU A 6 -6.11 -0.29 11.34
C LEU A 6 -6.49 0.81 10.32
N GLU A 7 -5.95 2.01 10.47
CA GLU A 7 -6.18 3.14 9.55
C GLU A 7 -5.70 2.81 8.13
N ILE A 8 -4.46 2.34 7.98
CA ILE A 8 -3.89 1.94 6.69
C ILE A 8 -4.68 0.79 6.05
N LYS A 9 -5.11 -0.21 6.84
CA LYS A 9 -5.93 -1.33 6.33
C LYS A 9 -7.29 -0.85 5.81
N ASN A 10 -7.94 0.06 6.54
CA ASN A 10 -9.20 0.67 6.07
C ASN A 10 -9.00 1.52 4.82
N LEU A 11 -7.90 2.26 4.74
CA LEU A 11 -7.53 3.02 3.54
C LEU A 11 -7.35 2.10 2.33
N ILE A 12 -6.66 0.97 2.50
CA ILE A 12 -6.47 -0.03 1.43
C ILE A 12 -7.83 -0.56 0.95
N ILE A 13 -8.69 -1.00 1.88
CA ILE A 13 -10.02 -1.55 1.56
C ILE A 13 -10.87 -0.51 0.83
N SER A 14 -10.92 0.72 1.33
CA SER A 14 -11.74 1.78 0.75
C SER A 14 -11.19 2.29 -0.59
N THR A 15 -9.87 2.30 -0.78
CA THR A 15 -9.25 2.80 -2.04
C THR A 15 -9.40 1.79 -3.17
N LEU A 16 -9.28 0.51 -2.83
CA LEU A 16 -9.29 -0.59 -3.80
C LEU A 16 -10.65 -1.28 -3.90
N ASN A 17 -11.65 -0.74 -3.18
CA ASN A 17 -13.04 -1.21 -3.20
C ASN A 17 -13.16 -2.71 -2.86
N LEU A 18 -12.39 -3.15 -1.85
CA LEU A 18 -12.31 -4.54 -1.39
C LEU A 18 -13.39 -4.84 -0.35
N ASP A 19 -14.66 -4.65 -0.72
CA ASP A 19 -15.81 -4.74 0.20
C ASP A 19 -15.99 -6.14 0.84
N ASP A 20 -15.42 -7.18 0.23
CA ASP A 20 -15.41 -8.56 0.75
C ASP A 20 -14.36 -8.81 1.84
N LEU A 21 -13.47 -7.85 2.10
CA LEU A 21 -12.40 -7.98 3.09
C LEU A 21 -12.60 -7.04 4.28
N THR A 22 -12.24 -7.51 5.47
CA THR A 22 -12.17 -6.67 6.67
C THR A 22 -10.71 -6.35 6.99
N PRO A 23 -10.44 -5.31 7.82
CA PRO A 23 -9.07 -5.02 8.25
C PRO A 23 -8.39 -6.21 8.93
N ASP A 24 -9.13 -7.12 9.54
CA ASP A 24 -8.56 -8.30 10.21
C ASP A 24 -8.05 -9.35 9.21
N ASP A 25 -8.62 -9.40 8.00
CA ASP A 25 -8.21 -10.32 6.93
C ASP A 25 -6.88 -9.93 6.27
N ILE A 26 -6.41 -8.70 6.48
CA ILE A 26 -5.14 -8.20 5.93
C ILE A 26 -4.00 -8.50 6.90
N ASP A 27 -3.09 -9.42 6.56
CA ASP A 27 -1.88 -9.64 7.34
C ASP A 27 -0.85 -8.53 7.07
N ILE A 28 -0.33 -7.91 8.13
CA ILE A 28 0.68 -6.85 8.05
C ILE A 28 2.07 -7.36 7.65
N ASN A 29 2.30 -8.68 7.73
CA ASN A 29 3.56 -9.33 7.37
C ASN A 29 3.50 -9.95 5.96
N ALA A 30 2.30 -10.06 5.37
CA ALA A 30 2.14 -10.55 4.02
C ALA A 30 2.39 -9.43 3.00
N PRO A 31 2.90 -9.77 1.80
CA PRO A 31 3.01 -8.80 0.72
C PRO A 31 1.63 -8.28 0.30
N LEU A 32 1.50 -6.99 0.02
CA LEU A 32 0.25 -6.44 -0.51
C LEU A 32 0.05 -6.79 -2.00
N PHE A 33 1.13 -6.87 -2.75
CA PHE A 33 1.11 -7.08 -4.21
C PHE A 33 1.43 -8.53 -4.57
N GLY A 34 0.84 -9.04 -5.65
CA GLY A 34 1.06 -10.42 -6.11
C GLY A 34 0.48 -11.46 -5.14
N ASP A 35 1.31 -12.33 -4.58
CA ASP A 35 0.89 -13.53 -3.84
C ASP A 35 0.14 -13.29 -2.51
N GLY A 36 0.08 -12.05 -2.00
CA GLY A 36 -0.69 -11.76 -0.78
C GLY A 36 -2.09 -11.25 -1.10
N LEU A 37 -2.30 -9.93 -1.03
CA LEU A 37 -3.61 -9.32 -1.31
C LEU A 37 -4.01 -9.36 -2.80
N GLY A 38 -3.16 -9.89 -3.68
CA GLY A 38 -3.51 -10.01 -5.11
C GLY A 38 -3.46 -8.70 -5.88
N LEU A 39 -2.89 -7.63 -5.32
CA LEU A 39 -2.93 -6.30 -5.94
C LEU A 39 -2.04 -6.23 -7.18
N ASP A 40 -2.56 -5.59 -8.22
CA ASP A 40 -1.87 -5.33 -9.47
C ASP A 40 -1.20 -3.95 -9.49
N SER A 41 -0.41 -3.68 -10.55
CA SER A 41 0.30 -2.40 -10.72
C SER A 41 -0.62 -1.17 -10.77
N ILE A 42 -1.88 -1.33 -11.17
CA ILE A 42 -2.88 -0.26 -11.19
C ILE A 42 -3.34 0.06 -9.76
N ASP A 43 -3.57 -0.95 -8.95
CA ASP A 43 -3.96 -0.82 -7.55
C ASP A 43 -2.83 -0.18 -6.74
N ALA A 44 -1.58 -0.58 -7.02
CA ALA A 44 -0.40 0.04 -6.43
C ALA A 44 -0.34 1.55 -6.66
N LEU A 45 -0.64 1.98 -7.89
CA LEU A 45 -0.68 3.39 -8.26
C LEU A 45 -1.82 4.11 -7.54
N ALA A 46 -3.02 3.52 -7.52
CA ALA A 46 -4.20 4.09 -6.87
C ALA A 46 -3.98 4.27 -5.36
N LEU A 47 -3.48 3.22 -4.70
CA LEU A 47 -3.12 3.24 -3.28
C LEU A 47 -2.03 4.27 -3.00
N GLY A 48 -1.02 4.35 -3.87
CA GLY A 48 0.06 5.32 -3.70
C GLY A 48 -0.41 6.77 -3.81
N LEU A 49 -1.37 7.05 -4.70
CA LEU A 49 -2.01 8.36 -4.80
C LEU A 49 -2.90 8.65 -3.59
N ALA A 50 -3.64 7.67 -3.08
CA ALA A 50 -4.49 7.83 -1.90
C ALA A 50 -3.66 8.17 -0.65
N VAL A 51 -2.59 7.40 -0.39
CA VAL A 51 -1.66 7.65 0.73
C VAL A 51 -1.00 9.02 0.63
N LYS A 52 -0.60 9.43 -0.58
CA LYS A 52 -0.04 10.76 -0.82
C LYS A 52 -1.04 11.88 -0.50
N ASN A 53 -2.31 11.71 -0.86
CA ASN A 53 -3.34 12.72 -0.60
C ASN A 53 -3.76 12.78 0.87
N GLU A 54 -3.96 11.64 1.55
CA GLU A 54 -4.37 11.60 2.96
C GLU A 54 -3.26 12.00 3.92
N HIS A 55 -2.04 11.48 3.71
CA HIS A 55 -0.95 11.66 4.68
C HIS A 55 0.13 12.64 4.22
N GLY A 56 0.04 13.18 3.00
CA GLY A 56 1.09 14.02 2.43
C GLY A 56 2.42 13.29 2.19
N ILE A 57 2.41 11.95 2.26
CA ILE A 57 3.59 11.11 2.12
C ILE A 57 3.88 10.93 0.63
N VAL A 58 5.02 11.43 0.19
CA VAL A 58 5.53 11.10 -1.15
C VAL A 58 6.13 9.70 -1.08
N LEU A 59 5.45 8.74 -1.69
CA LEU A 59 6.01 7.42 -1.97
C LEU A 59 7.06 7.57 -3.07
N SER A 60 8.22 8.10 -2.70
CA SER A 60 9.38 8.14 -3.59
C SER A 60 9.90 6.72 -3.72
N ALA A 61 9.68 6.11 -4.89
CA ALA A 61 10.42 4.92 -5.33
C ALA A 61 11.94 5.19 -5.50
N GLU A 62 12.38 6.42 -5.23
CA GLU A 62 13.78 6.83 -5.13
C GLU A 62 14.34 6.57 -3.72
N SER A 63 14.27 5.32 -3.25
CA SER A 63 15.28 4.92 -2.27
C SER A 63 16.62 4.88 -3.00
N GLU A 64 17.61 5.59 -2.47
CA GLU A 64 18.92 5.94 -3.06
C GLU A 64 19.74 4.78 -3.65
N ASP A 65 19.32 3.52 -3.48
CA ASP A 65 19.96 2.30 -3.96
C ASP A 65 19.88 2.10 -5.49
N MET A 66 18.79 2.51 -6.15
CA MET A 66 18.63 2.29 -7.61
C MET A 66 19.64 3.08 -8.47
N ARG A 67 20.22 4.17 -7.94
CA ARG A 67 21.24 4.94 -8.68
C ARG A 67 22.63 4.30 -8.64
N GLN A 68 22.91 3.38 -7.72
CA GLN A 68 24.24 2.78 -7.57
C GLN A 68 24.52 1.63 -8.55
N HIS A 69 23.50 1.09 -9.24
CA HIS A 69 23.64 -0.08 -10.12
C HIS A 69 23.52 0.24 -11.63
N PHE A 70 23.25 1.49 -12.00
CA PHE A 70 23.07 1.91 -13.40
C PHE A 70 24.14 2.90 -13.91
N PHE A 71 25.24 3.11 -13.17
CA PHE A 71 26.43 3.85 -13.63
C PHE A 71 27.63 2.93 -13.78
#